data_AF-A0A2M9MYG6-F1
#
_entry.id   AF-A0A2M9MYG6-F1
#
_cell.length_a   1.000
_cell.length_b   1.000
_cell.length_c   1.000
_cell.angle_alpha   90.00
_cell.angle_beta   90.00
_cell.angle_gamma   90.00
#
_symmetry.space_group_name_H-M   'P 1'
#
loop_
_entity.id
_entity.type
_entity.pdbx_description
1 polymer ?
#
loop_
_entity_poly.entity_id
_entity_poly.type
_entity_poly.pdbx_seq_one_letter_code
_entity_poly.pdbx_strand_id
1 'polypeptide(L)' 'MNKGDVIIYACVIIGAGIGLALGSAFPGVLVGLGVGYLLKISLNNEEK' A
#
# COMPACT_ATOMS: atom_id res chain seq x y z
N MET A 1 -7.10 -2.70 15.77
CA MET A 1 -6.64 -2.28 14.43
C MET A 1 -5.78 -3.42 13.91
N ASN A 2 -6.23 -4.17 12.88
CA ASN A 2 -5.51 -5.36 12.44
C ASN A 2 -4.18 -4.96 11.80
N LYS A 3 -3.10 -5.71 12.08
CA LYS A 3 -1.76 -5.46 11.53
C LYS A 3 -1.75 -5.37 9.99
N GLY A 4 -2.63 -6.10 9.32
CA GLY A 4 -2.75 -6.05 7.86
C GLY A 4 -3.22 -4.69 7.31
N ASP A 5 -4.11 -4.00 8.02
CA ASP A 5 -4.61 -2.68 7.60
C ASP A 5 -3.53 -1.59 7.75
N VAL A 6 -2.63 -1.74 8.73
CA VAL A 6 -1.52 -0.79 8.96
C VAL A 6 -0.52 -0.79 7.81
N ILE A 7 -0.27 -1.96 7.22
CA ILE A 7 0.63 -2.13 6.07
C ILE A 7 0.05 -1.47 4.82
N ILE A 8 -1.25 -1.66 4.57
CA ILE A 8 -1.94 -0.99 3.45
C ILE A 8 -1.86 0.53 3.63
N TYR A 9 -2.13 1.03 4.84
CA TYR A 9 -2.10 2.46 5.12
C TYR A 9 -0.70 3.07 4.89
N ALA A 10 0.36 2.37 5.32
CA ALA A 10 1.74 2.80 5.08
C ALA A 10 2.09 2.80 3.58
N CYS A 11 1.76 1.74 2.85
CA CYS A 11 2.00 1.67 1.40
C CYS A 11 1.24 2.74 0.62
N VAL A 12 0.01 3.05 1.02
CA VAL A 12 -0.81 4.11 0.40
C VAL A 12 -0.20 5.49 0.63
N ILE A 13 0.26 5.80 1.85
CA ILE A 13 0.90 7.08 2.16
C ILE A 13 2.19 7.26 1.34
N ILE A 14 3.02 6.23 1.28
CA ILE A 14 4.28 6.26 0.50
C ILE A 14 3.98 6.38 -1.00
N GLY A 15 3.02 5.60 -1.51
CA GLY A 15 2.60 5.65 -2.90
C GLY A 15 2.00 7.01 -3.30
N ALA A 16 1.21 7.61 -2.42
CA ALA A 16 0.70 8.96 -2.60
C ALA A 16 1.83 10.00 -2.64
N GLY A 17 2.82 9.90 -1.74
CA GLY A 17 3.98 10.79 -1.70
C GLY A 17 4.83 10.72 -2.96
N ILE A 18 5.11 9.50 -3.44
CA ILE A 18 5.85 9.28 -4.69
C ILE A 18 5.04 9.76 -5.90
N GLY A 19 3.74 9.44 -5.96
CA GLY A 19 2.86 9.89 -7.04
C GLY A 19 2.73 11.42 -7.10
N LEU A 20 2.63 12.07 -5.93
CA LEU A 20 2.59 13.53 -5.84
C LEU A 20 3.90 14.15 -6.34
N ALA A 21 5.04 13.56 -5.99
CA ALA A 21 6.35 14.01 -6.47
C ALA A 21 6.51 13.86 -8.00
N LEU A 22 5.87 12.86 -8.60
CA LEU A 22 5.82 12.63 -10.05
C LEU A 22 4.76 13.50 -10.78
N GLY A 23 4.05 14.37 -10.06
CA GLY A 23 3.00 15.24 -10.62
C GLY A 23 1.67 14.51 -10.90
N SER A 24 1.51 13.29 -10.41
CA SER A 24 0.29 12.49 -10.57
C SER A 24 0.06 11.62 -9.32
N ALA A 25 -0.60 12.21 -8.33
CA ALA A 25 -0.90 11.54 -7.06
C ALA A 25 -1.83 10.33 -7.22
N PHE A 26 -2.79 10.40 -8.16
CA PHE A 26 -3.79 9.36 -8.37
C PHE A 26 -3.21 7.98 -8.72
N PRO A 27 -2.32 7.85 -9.72
CA PRO A 27 -1.67 6.57 -10.01
C PRO A 27 -0.76 6.10 -8.87
N GLY A 28 -0.09 7.00 -8.15
CA GLY A 28 0.74 6.61 -7.00
C GLY A 28 -0.06 6.00 -5.84
N VAL A 29 -1.22 6.57 -5.54
CA VAL A 29 -2.16 6.01 -4.54
C VAL A 29 -2.65 4.63 -4.97
N LEU A 30 -3.02 4.46 -6.25
CA LEU A 30 -3.47 3.17 -6.80
C LEU A 30 -2.39 2.09 -6.72
N VAL A 31 -1.15 2.42 -7.05
CA VAL A 31 -0.01 1.51 -6.93
C VAL A 31 0.25 1.17 -5.46
N GLY A 32 0.19 2.15 -4.55
CA GLY A 32 0.33 1.92 -3.10
C GLY A 32 -0.76 1.00 -2.54
N LEU A 33 -2.01 1.16 -2.97
CA LEU A 33 -3.13 0.31 -2.60
C LEU A 33 -2.96 -1.13 -3.12
N GLY A 34 -2.54 -1.29 -4.38
CA GLY A 34 -2.29 -2.59 -5.00
C GLY A 34 -1.15 -3.36 -4.32
N VAL A 35 -0.03 -2.69 -4.08
CA VAL A 35 1.14 -3.27 -3.39
C VAL A 35 0.80 -3.58 -1.93
N GLY A 36 0.07 -2.70 -1.24
CA GLY A 36 -0.37 -2.92 0.13
C GLY A 36 -1.26 -4.17 0.28
N TYR A 37 -2.18 -4.39 -0.68
CA TYR A 37 -3.02 -5.59 -0.69
C TYR A 37 -2.25 -6.87 -1.01
N LEU A 38 -1.30 -6.82 -1.95
CA LEU A 38 -0.41 -7.94 -2.25
C LEU A 38 0.44 -8.32 -1.04
N LEU A 39 1.03 -7.34 -0.36
CA LEU A 39 1.78 -7.56 0.87
C LEU A 39 0.90 -8.12 1.99
N LYS A 40 -0.32 -7.59 2.16
CA LYS A 40 -1.27 -8.13 3.14
C LYS A 40 -1.62 -9.59 2.84
N ILE A 41 -1.86 -9.95 1.59
CA ILE A 41 -2.17 -11.32 1.18
C ILE A 41 -0.97 -12.25 1.37
N SER A 42 0.25 -11.79 1.05
CA SER A 42 1.47 -12.58 1.23
C SER A 42 1.76 -12.82 2.71
N LEU A 43 1.71 -11.76 3.54
CA LEU A 43 1.98 -11.85 4.97
C LEU A 43 0.91 -12.66 5.73
N ASN A 44 -0.34 -12.60 5.27
CA ASN A 44 -1.44 -13.38 5.82
C ASN A 44 -1.47 -14.83 5.28
N ASN A 45 -0.72 -15.13 4.20
CA ASN A 45 -0.44 -16.50 3.76
C ASN A 45 0.75 -17.10 4.51
N GLU A 46 1.76 -16.29 4.86
CA GLU A 46 2.91 -16.76 5.66
C GLU A 46 2.53 -17.16 7.10
N GLU A 47 1.36 -16.73 7.60
CA GLU A 47 0.83 -17.16 8.90
C GLU A 47 0.11 -18.53 8.85
N LYS A 48 0.11 -19.24 7.71
CA LYS A 48 -0.58 -20.54 7.55
C LYS A 48 0.36 -21.74 7.39
#